data_AF-A0A7S1CJS6-F1
#
_entry.id   AF-A0A7S1CJS6-F1
#
_cell.length_a   1.000
_cell.length_b   1.000
_cell.length_c   1.000
_cell.angle_alpha   90.00
_cell.angle_beta   90.00
_cell.angle_gamma   90.00
#
_symmetry.space_group_name_H-M   'P 1'
#
loop_
_entity.id
_entity.type
_entity.pdbx_description
1 polymer ?
#
loop_
_entity_poly.entity_id
_entity_poly.type
_entity_poly.pdbx_seq_one_letter_code
_entity_poly.pdbx_strand_id
1 'polypeptide(L)'
;VMASGRFAHTRGLPASGCMLVNGRFVDGLDIQEAMPVVYADLSVIQGMVQRGELTDTSNVYATLQKGPRVLPRYNEAVLQAERFAPLLSDDAETMLETAAFVHAAGTAGAVKTVSLVLAADLDADAG
;
A
#
# COMPACT_ATOMS: atom_id res chain seq x y z
N VAL A 1 -24.15 -8.11 -13.58
CA VAL A 1 -22.80 -8.70 -13.38
C VAL A 1 -21.64 -7.69 -13.54
N MET A 2 -21.89 -6.40 -13.87
CA MET A 2 -20.80 -5.41 -14.09
C MET A 2 -20.21 -4.73 -12.82
N ALA A 3 -20.84 -4.88 -11.64
CA ALA A 3 -20.40 -4.17 -10.43
C ALA A 3 -19.11 -4.73 -9.80
N SER A 4 -18.86 -6.03 -9.94
CA SER A 4 -17.71 -6.73 -9.35
C SER A 4 -16.40 -6.40 -10.07
N GLY A 5 -16.39 -6.40 -11.41
CA GLY A 5 -15.19 -6.10 -12.20
C GLY A 5 -14.70 -4.66 -12.04
N ARG A 6 -15.62 -3.69 -12.03
CA ARG A 6 -15.28 -2.28 -11.79
C ARG A 6 -14.70 -2.06 -10.39
N PHE A 7 -15.29 -2.69 -9.36
CA PHE A 7 -14.78 -2.61 -8.00
C PHE A 7 -13.36 -3.17 -7.89
N ALA A 8 -13.12 -4.35 -8.45
CA ALA A 8 -11.79 -4.97 -8.47
C ALA A 8 -10.76 -4.07 -9.15
N HIS A 9 -11.08 -3.54 -10.33
CA HIS A 9 -10.20 -2.64 -11.07
C HIS A 9 -9.90 -1.34 -10.30
N THR A 10 -10.92 -0.67 -9.76
CA THR A 10 -10.76 0.59 -9.00
C THR A 10 -9.92 0.39 -7.74
N ARG A 11 -10.04 -0.77 -7.09
CA ARG A 11 -9.27 -1.11 -5.89
C ARG A 11 -7.92 -1.75 -6.20
N GLY A 12 -7.60 -1.99 -7.48
CA GLY A 12 -6.38 -2.64 -7.92
C GLY A 12 -6.26 -4.09 -7.43
N LEU A 13 -7.39 -4.76 -7.18
CA LEU A 13 -7.36 -6.15 -6.69
C LEU A 13 -6.74 -7.05 -7.76
N PRO A 14 -5.88 -8.01 -7.37
CA PRO A 14 -5.34 -8.98 -8.31
C PRO A 14 -6.48 -9.80 -8.93
N ALA A 15 -6.27 -10.25 -10.17
CA ALA A 15 -7.33 -10.85 -10.99
C ALA A 15 -7.86 -12.18 -10.42
N SER A 16 -7.11 -12.87 -9.55
CA SER A 16 -7.54 -14.10 -8.89
C SER A 16 -6.69 -14.40 -7.65
N GLY A 17 -7.24 -15.19 -6.73
CA GLY A 17 -6.46 -15.90 -5.72
C GLY A 17 -6.11 -15.13 -4.44
N CYS A 18 -6.84 -14.07 -4.09
CA CYS A 18 -6.67 -13.37 -2.82
C CYS A 18 -7.99 -13.16 -2.08
N MET A 19 -7.91 -13.03 -0.76
CA MET A 19 -9.00 -12.58 0.10
C MET A 19 -8.72 -11.20 0.68
N LEU A 20 -9.78 -10.45 0.93
CA LEU A 20 -9.71 -9.19 1.66
C LEU A 20 -10.34 -9.37 3.04
N VAL A 21 -9.55 -9.21 4.10
CA VAL A 21 -9.97 -9.35 5.50
C VAL A 21 -9.79 -8.01 6.20
N ASN A 22 -10.91 -7.36 6.54
CA ASN A 22 -10.92 -6.02 7.16
C ASN A 22 -10.04 -4.97 6.44
N GLY A 23 -9.92 -5.07 5.12
CA GLY A 23 -9.10 -4.16 4.31
C GLY A 23 -7.62 -4.56 4.17
N ARG A 24 -7.21 -5.72 4.70
CA ARG A 24 -5.90 -6.34 4.46
C ARG A 24 -6.00 -7.46 3.43
N PHE A 25 -4.95 -7.61 2.64
CA PHE A 25 -4.83 -8.72 1.69
C PHE A 25 -4.29 -9.96 2.39
N VAL A 26 -4.92 -11.08 2.07
CA VAL A 26 -4.45 -12.42 2.40
C VAL A 26 -4.30 -13.15 1.08
N ASP A 27 -3.08 -13.59 0.80
CA ASP A 27 -2.79 -14.40 -0.38
C ASP A 27 -3.49 -15.76 -0.21
N GLY A 28 -4.00 -16.30 -1.31
CA GLY A 28 -4.76 -17.55 -1.27
C GLY A 28 -6.24 -17.36 -0.93
N LEU A 29 -6.96 -18.48 -0.95
CA LEU A 29 -8.37 -18.59 -0.59
C LEU A 29 -8.57 -19.50 0.63
N ASP A 30 -7.49 -19.91 1.29
CA ASP A 30 -7.57 -20.72 2.50
C ASP A 30 -7.93 -19.83 3.69
N ILE A 31 -9.12 -20.05 4.25
CA ILE A 31 -9.61 -19.31 5.41
C ILE A 31 -8.68 -19.46 6.63
N GLN A 32 -7.91 -20.54 6.72
CA GLN A 32 -6.93 -20.73 7.80
C GLN A 32 -5.81 -19.67 7.73
N GLU A 33 -5.43 -19.24 6.53
CA GLU A 33 -4.43 -18.18 6.32
C GLU A 33 -4.98 -16.79 6.71
N ALA A 34 -6.31 -16.62 6.70
CA ALA A 34 -6.98 -15.40 7.15
C ALA A 34 -7.13 -15.32 8.69
N MET A 35 -7.14 -16.45 9.40
CA MET A 35 -7.39 -16.48 10.84
C MET A 35 -6.40 -15.65 11.68
N PRO A 36 -5.08 -15.64 11.41
CA PRO A 36 -4.14 -14.77 12.12
C PRO A 36 -4.51 -13.29 12.05
N VAL A 37 -5.02 -12.83 10.90
CA VAL A 37 -5.46 -11.44 10.72
C VAL A 37 -6.69 -11.15 11.60
N VAL A 38 -7.65 -12.08 11.63
CA VAL A 38 -8.87 -11.96 12.45
C VAL A 38 -8.52 -11.91 13.94
N TYR A 39 -7.63 -12.78 14.43
CA TYR A 39 -7.23 -12.79 15.83
C TYR A 39 -6.47 -11.52 16.24
N ALA A 40 -5.62 -11.01 15.35
CA ALA A 40 -4.93 -9.74 15.58
C ALA A 40 -5.93 -8.57 15.68
N ASP A 41 -6.90 -8.51 14.77
CA ASP A 41 -7.91 -7.45 14.78
C ASP A 41 -8.82 -7.54 16.01
N LEU A 42 -9.20 -8.76 16.44
CA LEU A 42 -9.96 -8.97 17.68
C LEU A 42 -9.22 -8.42 18.90
N SER A 43 -7.91 -8.67 18.99
CA SER A 43 -7.09 -8.18 20.11
C SER A 43 -7.03 -6.65 20.12
N VAL A 44 -6.95 -6.01 18.95
CA VAL A 44 -6.98 -4.54 18.82
C VAL A 44 -8.33 -3.99 19.26
N ILE A 45 -9.44 -4.59 18.81
CA ILE A 45 -10.80 -4.19 19.18
C ILE A 45 -10.98 -4.30 20.69
N GLN A 46 -10.59 -5.42 21.30
CA GLN A 46 -10.69 -5.63 22.74
C GLN A 46 -9.90 -4.56 23.51
N GLY A 47 -8.69 -4.24 23.08
CA GLY A 47 -7.90 -3.15 23.67
C GLY A 47 -8.56 -1.78 23.54
N MET A 48 -9.18 -1.48 22.40
CA MET A 48 -9.92 -0.23 22.19
C MET A 48 -11.16 -0.12 23.08
N VAL A 49 -11.91 -1.22 23.24
CA VAL A 49 -13.06 -1.28 24.17
C VAL A 49 -12.62 -1.06 25.61
N GLN A 50 -11.54 -1.72 26.05
CA GLN A 50 -11.00 -1.57 27.41
C GLN A 50 -10.54 -0.13 27.71
N ARG A 51 -10.05 0.60 26.71
CA ARG A 51 -9.68 2.02 26.82
C ARG A 51 -10.87 2.98 26.69
N GLY A 52 -12.07 2.47 26.42
CA GLY A 52 -13.27 3.29 26.20
C GLY A 52 -13.28 4.01 24.84
N GLU A 53 -12.43 3.63 23.90
CA GLU A 53 -12.36 4.19 22.54
C GLU A 53 -13.44 3.62 21.63
N LEU A 54 -13.97 2.43 21.96
CA LEU A 54 -15.11 1.79 21.29
C LEU A 54 -16.24 1.55 22.29
N THR A 55 -17.45 1.85 21.85
CA THR A 55 -18.71 1.66 22.57
C THR A 55 -19.70 0.87 21.72
N ASP A 56 -20.85 0.50 22.30
CA ASP A 56 -21.92 -0.24 21.58
C ASP A 56 -22.52 0.52 20.38
N THR A 57 -22.34 1.85 20.33
CA THR A 57 -22.78 2.69 19.20
C THR A 57 -21.69 2.87 18.14
N SER A 58 -20.49 2.36 18.38
CA SER A 58 -19.34 2.55 17.50
C SER A 58 -19.38 1.61 16.31
N ASN A 59 -19.09 2.12 15.11
CA ASN A 59 -18.88 1.29 13.93
C ASN A 59 -17.46 0.73 13.94
N VAL A 60 -17.31 -0.47 14.50
CA VAL A 60 -16.01 -1.17 14.65
C VAL A 60 -15.30 -1.34 13.31
N TYR A 61 -16.04 -1.66 12.24
CA TYR A 61 -15.47 -1.85 10.91
C TYR A 61 -14.86 -0.56 10.36
N ALA A 62 -15.57 0.56 10.50
CA ALA A 62 -15.05 1.88 10.10
C ALA A 62 -13.80 2.26 10.92
N THR A 63 -13.71 1.84 12.19
CA THR A 63 -12.52 2.07 13.02
C THR A 63 -11.33 1.25 12.53
N LEU A 64 -11.52 -0.02 12.21
CA LEU A 64 -10.45 -0.85 11.64
C LEU A 64 -9.96 -0.29 10.29
N GLN A 65 -10.86 0.22 9.47
CA GLN A 65 -10.51 0.83 8.17
C GLN A 65 -9.71 2.13 8.27
N LYS A 66 -9.71 2.81 9.42
CA LYS A 66 -8.91 4.01 9.67
C LYS A 66 -7.49 3.70 10.16
N GLY A 67 -7.17 2.42 10.34
CA GLY A 67 -5.84 2.02 10.79
C GLY A 67 -4.76 2.32 9.75
N PRO A 68 -3.49 2.49 10.18
CA PRO A 68 -2.36 2.83 9.31
C PRO A 68 -2.00 1.75 8.28
N ARG A 69 -2.64 0.58 8.35
CA ARG A 69 -2.38 -0.59 7.49
C ARG A 69 -3.45 -0.79 6.40
N VAL A 70 -4.40 0.14 6.28
CA VAL A 70 -5.48 0.03 5.31
C VAL A 70 -5.16 0.90 4.11
N LEU A 71 -4.98 0.26 2.96
CA LEU A 71 -4.68 0.95 1.71
C LEU A 71 -5.96 1.15 0.91
N PRO A 72 -6.22 2.36 0.38
CA PRO A 72 -7.41 2.63 -0.41
C PRO A 72 -7.41 1.88 -1.75
N ARG A 73 -6.22 1.65 -2.32
CA ARG A 73 -5.97 0.91 -3.56
C ARG A 73 -4.74 0.03 -3.38
N TYR A 74 -4.84 -1.22 -3.81
CA TYR A 74 -3.72 -2.15 -3.89
C TYR A 74 -2.87 -1.82 -5.11
N ASN A 75 -1.56 -1.83 -4.93
CA ASN A 75 -0.60 -1.72 -6.00
C ASN A 75 0.43 -2.83 -5.83
N GLU A 76 0.25 -3.91 -6.60
CA GLU A 76 1.09 -5.09 -6.54
C GLU A 76 2.56 -4.77 -6.74
N ALA A 77 2.87 -3.91 -7.72
CA ALA A 77 4.24 -3.51 -8.04
C ALA A 77 4.95 -2.80 -6.89
N VAL A 78 4.21 -2.11 -6.02
CA VAL A 78 4.78 -1.44 -4.84
C VAL A 78 4.89 -2.40 -3.66
N LEU A 79 3.88 -3.25 -3.46
CA LEU A 79 3.76 -4.11 -2.28
C LEU A 79 4.57 -5.40 -2.37
N GLN A 80 4.82 -5.91 -3.58
CA GLN A 80 5.69 -7.06 -3.85
C GLN A 80 7.08 -6.64 -4.36
N ALA A 81 7.47 -5.37 -4.19
CA ALA A 81 8.78 -4.90 -4.58
C ALA A 81 9.87 -5.56 -3.71
N GLU A 82 10.45 -6.65 -4.18
CA GLU A 82 11.59 -7.34 -3.54
C GLU A 82 12.95 -6.75 -3.97
N ARG A 83 12.94 -5.81 -4.93
CA ARG A 83 14.16 -5.31 -5.55
C ARG A 83 14.59 -3.98 -4.93
N PHE A 84 15.63 -4.05 -4.11
CA PHE A 84 16.36 -2.88 -3.65
C PHE A 84 17.64 -2.75 -4.47
N ALA A 85 17.73 -1.70 -5.28
CA ALA A 85 18.98 -1.32 -5.95
C ALA A 85 19.64 -0.18 -5.14
N PRO A 86 20.92 -0.31 -4.76
CA PRO A 86 21.63 0.78 -4.11
C PRO A 86 21.79 1.96 -5.09
N LEU A 87 21.41 3.17 -4.66
CA LEU A 87 21.54 4.39 -5.48
C LEU A 87 23.00 4.85 -5.68
N LEU A 88 23.97 4.17 -5.05
CA LEU A 88 25.40 4.49 -5.11
C LEU A 88 26.18 3.51 -6.02
N SER A 89 25.51 2.74 -6.88
CA SER A 89 26.20 1.95 -7.90
C SER A 89 26.57 2.83 -9.10
N ASP A 90 27.65 2.47 -9.80
CA ASP A 90 28.11 3.17 -11.01
C ASP A 90 26.99 3.31 -12.07
N ASP A 91 26.13 2.29 -12.19
CA ASP A 91 24.95 2.30 -13.05
C ASP A 91 23.91 3.35 -12.62
N ALA A 92 23.72 3.55 -11.30
CA ALA A 92 22.77 4.51 -10.76
C ALA A 92 23.28 5.95 -10.91
N GLU A 93 24.59 6.17 -10.81
CA GLU A 93 25.23 7.47 -11.05
C GLU A 93 24.99 7.94 -12.49
N THR A 94 25.20 7.06 -13.48
CA THR A 94 24.94 7.37 -14.90
C THR A 94 23.46 7.71 -15.16
N MET A 95 22.53 6.99 -14.51
CA MET A 95 21.10 7.28 -14.62
C MET A 95 20.72 8.61 -13.96
N LEU A 96 21.33 8.96 -12.84
CA LEU A 96 21.09 10.22 -12.15
C LEU A 96 21.62 11.41 -12.96
N GLU A 97 22.81 11.30 -13.57
CA GLU A 97 23.38 12.39 -14.37
C GLU A 97 22.54 12.77 -15.59
N THR A 98 21.80 11.81 -16.16
CA THR A 98 20.93 12.02 -17.32
C THR A 98 19.49 12.41 -16.95
N ALA A 99 19.13 12.36 -15.66
CA ALA A 99 17.80 12.64 -15.18
C ALA A 99 17.52 14.15 -15.08
N ALA A 100 16.31 14.56 -15.46
CA ALA A 100 15.83 15.92 -15.19
C ALA A 100 15.42 16.03 -13.71
N PHE A 101 16.18 16.78 -12.91
CA PHE A 101 15.88 16.98 -11.50
C PHE A 101 14.87 18.12 -11.28
N VAL A 102 13.82 17.83 -10.52
CA VAL A 102 12.92 18.84 -9.97
C VAL A 102 13.06 18.83 -8.46
N HIS A 103 13.53 19.93 -7.88
CA HIS A 103 13.57 20.10 -6.44
C HIS A 103 12.21 20.57 -5.94
N ALA A 104 11.71 19.95 -4.86
CA ALA A 104 10.56 20.49 -4.15
C ALA A 104 10.90 21.90 -3.61
N ALA A 105 9.97 22.85 -3.77
CA ALA A 105 10.20 24.23 -3.34
C ALA A 105 10.50 24.28 -1.83
N GLY A 106 11.61 24.90 -1.45
CA GLY A 106 11.98 25.14 -0.04
C GLY A 106 12.70 24.00 0.69
N THR A 107 13.14 22.93 -0.01
CA THR A 107 13.80 21.76 0.63
C THR A 107 15.32 21.73 0.51
N ALA A 108 15.95 22.82 0.06
CA ALA A 108 17.40 22.94 0.01
C ALA A 108 17.99 22.83 1.43
N GLY A 109 18.47 21.65 1.80
CA GLY A 109 19.25 21.41 3.02
C GLY A 109 18.59 20.59 4.14
N ALA A 110 17.44 19.94 3.94
CA ALA A 110 16.85 19.09 4.98
C ALA A 110 17.31 17.62 4.87
N VAL A 111 17.79 17.05 5.99
CA VAL A 111 18.29 15.67 6.22
C VAL A 111 17.28 14.54 5.87
N LYS A 112 16.14 14.87 5.28
CA LYS A 112 15.11 13.91 4.85
C LYS A 112 14.59 14.25 3.46
N THR A 113 15.47 14.25 2.46
CA THR A 113 15.04 14.27 1.05
C THR A 113 14.79 12.83 0.62
N VAL A 114 13.54 12.48 0.34
CA VAL A 114 13.22 11.26 -0.41
C VAL A 114 13.33 11.64 -1.89
N SER A 115 14.28 11.03 -2.59
CA SER A 115 14.42 11.20 -4.03
C SER A 115 13.59 10.15 -4.75
N LEU A 116 12.71 10.58 -5.65
CA LEU A 116 11.91 9.73 -6.51
C LEU A 116 12.46 9.85 -7.93
N VAL A 117 12.92 8.73 -8.50
CA VAL A 117 13.35 8.66 -9.89
C VAL A 117 12.28 7.94 -10.70
N LEU A 118 11.73 8.63 -11.70
CA LEU A 118 10.78 8.05 -12.65
C LEU A 118 11.55 7.68 -13.91
N ALA A 119 11.74 6.39 -14.16
CA ALA A 119 12.19 5.89 -15.45
C ALA A 119 10.96 5.48 -16.26
N ALA A 120 10.67 6.23 -17.32
CA ALA A 120 9.54 5.98 -18.22
C ALA A 120 10.02 6.09 -19.67
N ASP A 121 9.45 5.26 -20.54
CA ASP A 121 9.60 5.42 -21.99
C ASP A 121 8.66 6.55 -22.43
N LEU A 122 9.23 7.70 -22.80
CA LEU A 122 8.45 8.88 -23.19
C LEU A 122 7.93 8.80 -24.63
N ASP A 123 8.37 7.80 -25.40
CA ASP A 123 7.96 7.60 -26.79
C ASP A 123 6.85 6.55 -26.95
N ALA A 124 6.49 5.85 -25.87
CA ALA A 124 5.39 4.89 -25.84
C ALA A 124 4.06 5.53 -25.40
N ASP A 125 2.96 5.17 -26.06
CA ASP A 125 1.59 5.67 -25.78
C ASP A 125 1.05 5.34 -24.36
N ALA A 126 1.84 4.70 -23.50
CA ALA A 126 1.49 4.39 -22.11
C ALA A 126 2.58 4.91 -21.17
N GLY A 127 2.38 6.12 -20.66
CA GLY A 127 3.06 6.65 -19.47
C GLY A 127 2.45 6.13 -18.17
#